data_AF-A0A7S1XB68-F1
#
_entry.id   AF-A0A7S1XB68-F1
#
_cell.length_a   1.000
_cell.length_b   1.000
_cell.length_c   1.000
_cell.angle_alpha   90.00
_cell.angle_beta   90.00
_cell.angle_gamma   90.00
#
_symmetry.space_group_name_H-M   'P 1'
#
loop_
_entity.id
_entity.type
_entity.pdbx_description
1 polymer ?
#
loop_
_entity_poly.entity_id
_entity_poly.type
_entity_poly.pdbx_seq_one_letter_code
_entity_poly.pdbx_strand_id
1 'polypeptide(L)'
;MLSSIWSVGRLVGQPSAGRGFTGGSNPFLDPPRYIPPGGEAAADLSLRVHETLHVYDAALIPHTASAVLDTGNAGNTMITRRVASSLGLMSHLGAARTVAVRGVVAGATERVPVIPITYELKGKRLCVMAAVTDADLGCDVLMSVHDIRLFESDGYRLSTR
;
A
#
# COMPACT_ATOMS: atom_id res chain seq x y z
N MET A 1 -18.10 52.31 -27.22
CA MET A 1 -19.32 53.05 -26.87
C MET A 1 -20.05 52.21 -25.82
N LEU A 2 -19.99 52.59 -24.55
CA LEU A 2 -21.12 53.16 -23.76
C LEU A 2 -22.33 52.19 -23.77
N SER A 3 -22.93 51.72 -22.66
CA SER A 3 -22.96 52.22 -21.28
C SER A 3 -23.95 51.40 -20.43
N SER A 4 -23.72 51.39 -19.09
CA SER A 4 -24.70 51.36 -17.97
C SER A 4 -25.51 50.07 -17.70
N ILE A 5 -25.32 49.39 -16.55
CA ILE A 5 -25.83 49.65 -15.16
C ILE A 5 -27.36 49.69 -15.09
N TRP A 6 -27.98 48.77 -14.32
CA TRP A 6 -28.76 49.05 -13.10
C TRP A 6 -28.90 47.78 -12.23
N SER A 7 -28.75 48.00 -10.92
CA SER A 7 -28.95 47.10 -9.79
C SER A 7 -30.32 47.36 -9.17
N VAL A 8 -31.03 46.34 -8.67
CA VAL A 8 -31.84 46.40 -7.43
C VAL A 8 -32.10 44.97 -6.91
N GLY A 9 -31.97 44.72 -5.60
CA GLY A 9 -32.77 43.69 -4.92
C GLY A 9 -32.03 42.78 -3.94
N ARG A 10 -31.73 43.30 -2.74
CA ARG A 10 -31.25 42.55 -1.57
C ARG A 10 -32.43 41.87 -0.88
N LEU A 11 -32.32 40.57 -0.53
CA LEU A 11 -32.98 39.98 0.64
C LEU A 11 -32.13 38.83 1.21
N VAL A 12 -32.31 38.63 2.52
CA VAL A 12 -31.43 38.04 3.52
C VAL A 12 -31.55 36.50 3.58
N GLY A 13 -30.45 35.80 3.88
CA GLY A 13 -30.46 34.40 4.32
C GLY A 13 -29.07 33.77 4.34
N GLN A 14 -28.49 33.59 5.54
CA GLN A 14 -27.16 33.02 5.78
C GLN A 14 -26.94 31.63 5.16
N PRO A 15 -25.73 31.33 4.65
CA PRO A 15 -25.19 29.98 4.68
C PRO A 15 -24.29 29.76 5.90
N SER A 16 -24.45 28.57 6.48
CA SER A 16 -23.76 28.01 7.64
C SER A 16 -22.27 27.75 7.40
N ALA A 17 -21.54 27.84 8.51
CA ALA A 17 -20.08 27.80 8.70
C ALA A 17 -19.26 26.79 7.89
N GLY A 18 -18.17 27.31 7.31
CA GLY A 18 -16.94 26.59 6.99
C GLY A 18 -15.79 27.61 7.01
N ARG A 19 -15.01 27.61 8.10
CA ARG A 19 -13.97 28.62 8.44
C ARG A 19 -13.01 28.90 7.27
N GLY A 20 -13.11 30.10 6.71
CA GLY A 20 -12.00 30.73 6.00
C GLY A 20 -10.92 31.10 7.01
N PHE A 21 -9.70 30.61 6.82
CA PHE A 21 -8.52 31.16 7.51
C PHE A 21 -8.27 32.56 6.93
N THR A 22 -8.83 33.58 7.57
CA THR A 22 -8.41 34.96 7.38
C THR A 22 -7.06 35.12 8.06
N GLY A 23 -6.00 35.21 7.26
CA GLY A 23 -4.66 35.54 7.73
C GLY A 23 -4.66 36.91 8.39
N GLY A 24 -4.73 36.92 9.73
CA GLY A 24 -4.32 38.07 10.53
C GLY A 24 -2.81 38.02 10.70
N SER A 25 -2.10 39.01 10.16
CA SER A 25 -0.68 39.22 10.45
C SER A 25 -0.55 39.63 11.91
N ASN A 26 -0.16 38.70 12.78
CA ASN A 26 0.17 38.99 14.17
C ASN A 26 1.64 39.44 14.26
N PRO A 27 1.93 40.73 14.53
CA PRO A 27 3.29 41.29 14.52
C PRO A 27 4.17 40.83 15.69
N PHE A 28 3.65 39.98 16.59
CA PHE A 28 4.38 39.43 17.74
C PHE A 28 5.01 38.04 17.49
N LEU A 29 4.95 37.51 16.26
CA LEU A 29 5.51 36.21 15.88
C LEU A 29 6.86 36.29 15.15
N ASP A 30 7.71 37.26 15.55
CA ASP A 30 9.10 37.40 15.07
C ASP A 30 10.07 36.87 16.15
N PRO A 31 10.99 35.92 15.85
CA PRO A 31 11.36 35.46 14.52
C PRO A 31 10.40 34.42 13.91
N PRO A 32 10.28 34.39 12.57
CA PRO A 32 9.48 33.41 11.85
C PRO A 32 9.94 32.00 12.20
N ARG A 33 9.04 31.22 12.81
CA ARG A 33 9.30 29.80 13.04
C ARG A 33 9.25 29.07 11.70
N TYR A 34 10.21 28.17 11.48
CA TYR A 34 10.21 27.26 10.34
C TYR A 34 8.85 26.56 10.24
N ILE A 35 8.14 26.78 9.13
CA ILE A 35 6.94 26.05 8.76
C ILE A 35 7.40 24.98 7.77
N PRO A 36 7.39 23.69 8.13
CA PRO A 36 7.72 22.64 7.18
C PRO A 36 6.76 22.73 5.98
N PRO A 37 7.26 22.63 4.74
CA PRO A 37 6.41 22.70 3.56
C PRO A 37 5.41 21.54 3.58
N GLY A 38 4.12 21.88 3.58
CA GLY A 38 3.01 21.01 3.21
C GLY A 38 3.03 19.57 3.74
N GLY A 39 2.62 19.36 4.99
CA GLY A 39 1.57 18.41 5.41
C GLY A 39 1.54 16.94 4.94
N GLU A 40 2.47 16.44 4.16
CA GLU A 40 2.59 15.00 3.93
C GLU A 40 3.29 14.42 5.16
N ALA A 41 2.56 13.63 5.94
CA ALA A 41 3.15 12.85 7.01
C ALA A 41 4.35 12.10 6.42
N ALA A 42 5.52 12.22 7.05
CA ALA A 42 6.71 11.50 6.62
C ALA A 42 6.35 10.03 6.38
N ALA A 43 6.79 9.47 5.24
CA ALA A 43 6.51 8.08 4.91
C ALA A 43 6.91 7.19 6.10
N ASP A 44 5.99 6.34 6.55
CA ASP A 44 6.29 5.38 7.60
C ASP A 44 7.22 4.31 7.04
N LEU A 45 8.52 4.49 7.28
CA LEU A 45 9.58 3.57 6.86
C LEU A 45 9.81 2.43 7.85
N SER A 46 9.03 2.33 8.93
CA SER A 46 9.09 1.17 9.82
C SER A 46 8.34 0.00 9.19
N LEU A 47 8.85 -1.21 9.25
CA LEU A 47 8.13 -2.43 8.86
C LEU A 47 7.89 -3.29 10.09
N ARG A 48 6.69 -3.82 10.24
CA ARG A 48 6.37 -4.81 11.27
C ARG A 48 6.36 -6.21 10.68
N VAL A 49 6.43 -7.22 11.55
CA VAL A 49 6.29 -8.62 11.11
C VAL A 49 4.91 -8.87 10.52
N HIS A 50 3.87 -8.34 11.16
CA HIS A 50 2.51 -8.38 10.66
C HIS A 50 2.14 -7.03 10.08
N GLU A 51 1.84 -7.00 8.80
CA GLU A 51 1.48 -5.79 8.07
C GLU A 51 0.14 -5.95 7.38
N THR A 52 -0.43 -4.81 7.01
CA THR A 52 -1.54 -4.75 6.05
C THR A 52 -1.01 -4.11 4.78
N LEU A 53 -1.23 -4.77 3.64
CA LEU A 53 -0.81 -4.28 2.33
C LEU A 53 -1.99 -4.25 1.36
N HIS A 54 -1.78 -3.64 0.20
CA HIS A 54 -2.74 -3.65 -0.89
C HIS A 54 -2.24 -4.55 -2.02
N VAL A 55 -2.96 -5.62 -2.34
CA VAL A 55 -2.72 -6.42 -3.55
C VAL A 55 -3.61 -5.88 -4.66
N TYR A 56 -3.02 -5.66 -5.83
CA TYR A 56 -3.75 -5.16 -6.99
C TYR A 56 -4.35 -6.32 -7.77
N ASP A 57 -5.63 -6.20 -8.14
CA ASP A 57 -6.29 -7.15 -9.03
C ASP A 57 -5.85 -6.97 -10.49
N ALA A 58 -6.44 -7.77 -11.40
CA ALA A 58 -6.15 -7.70 -12.83
C ALA A 58 -6.52 -6.33 -13.47
N ALA A 59 -7.40 -5.55 -12.85
CA ALA A 59 -7.78 -4.21 -13.27
C ALA A 59 -6.97 -3.10 -12.57
N LEU A 60 -5.94 -3.47 -11.80
CA LEU A 60 -5.13 -2.57 -10.97
C LEU A 60 -5.94 -1.80 -9.93
N ILE A 61 -7.00 -2.41 -9.41
CA ILE A 61 -7.74 -1.90 -8.25
C ILE A 61 -7.08 -2.49 -6.99
N PRO A 62 -6.74 -1.67 -5.98
CA PRO A 62 -6.11 -2.16 -4.75
C PRO A 62 -7.12 -2.85 -3.83
N HIS A 63 -6.73 -3.99 -3.27
CA HIS A 63 -7.50 -4.75 -2.28
C HIS A 63 -6.66 -5.00 -1.03
N THR A 64 -7.22 -4.76 0.14
CA THR A 64 -6.54 -4.95 1.42
C THR A 64 -6.30 -6.43 1.70
N ALA A 65 -5.07 -6.78 2.09
CA ALA A 65 -4.69 -8.13 2.47
C ALA A 65 -3.76 -8.12 3.70
N SER A 66 -3.87 -9.15 4.53
CA SER A 66 -2.97 -9.38 5.65
C SER A 66 -1.64 -9.95 5.16
N ALA A 67 -0.53 -9.43 5.68
CA ALA A 67 0.80 -9.88 5.29
C ALA A 67 1.68 -10.23 6.49
N VAL A 68 2.53 -11.22 6.29
CA VAL A 68 3.61 -11.57 7.23
C VAL A 68 4.94 -11.42 6.51
N LEU A 69 5.85 -10.63 7.10
CA LEU A 69 7.23 -10.49 6.65
C LEU A 69 8.06 -11.64 7.23
N ASP A 70 8.39 -12.62 6.38
CA ASP A 70 9.08 -13.83 6.80
C ASP A 70 10.53 -13.84 6.32
N THR A 71 11.44 -13.51 7.24
CA THR A 71 12.89 -13.55 6.99
C THR A 71 13.41 -14.97 6.75
N GLY A 72 12.67 -16.00 7.13
CA GLY A 72 12.96 -17.41 6.87
C GLY A 72 12.53 -17.87 5.48
N ASN A 73 11.62 -17.16 4.82
CA ASN A 73 11.20 -17.46 3.46
C ASN A 73 12.23 -16.94 2.44
N ALA A 74 13.21 -17.78 2.12
CA ALA A 74 14.22 -17.51 1.09
C ALA A 74 13.72 -17.76 -0.35
N GLY A 75 12.49 -18.25 -0.51
CA GLY A 75 11.86 -18.53 -1.80
C GLY A 75 11.14 -17.31 -2.38
N ASN A 76 10.07 -17.58 -3.12
CA ASN A 76 9.18 -16.54 -3.61
C ASN A 76 8.25 -16.06 -2.49
N THR A 77 7.82 -14.81 -2.57
CA THR A 77 6.64 -14.35 -1.83
C THR A 77 5.47 -15.25 -2.17
N MET A 78 4.67 -15.62 -1.17
CA MET A 78 3.56 -16.55 -1.34
C MET A 78 2.24 -15.81 -1.16
N ILE A 79 1.22 -16.22 -1.91
CA ILE A 79 -0.16 -15.72 -1.80
C ILE A 79 -1.10 -16.92 -1.73
N THR A 80 -2.14 -16.83 -0.91
CA THR A 80 -3.15 -17.89 -0.85
C THR A 80 -3.94 -17.97 -2.16
N ARG A 81 -4.26 -19.18 -2.63
CA ARG A 81 -5.10 -19.39 -3.82
C ARG A 81 -6.43 -18.68 -3.69
N ARG A 82 -7.01 -18.66 -2.48
CA ARG A 82 -8.27 -17.98 -2.19
C ARG A 82 -8.22 -16.52 -2.60
N VAL A 83 -7.21 -15.77 -2.15
CA VAL A 83 -7.06 -14.34 -2.47
C VAL A 83 -6.70 -14.15 -3.93
N ALA A 84 -5.76 -14.93 -4.46
CA ALA A 84 -5.38 -14.83 -5.87
C ALA A 84 -6.58 -15.08 -6.82
N SER A 85 -7.45 -16.02 -6.47
CA SER A 85 -8.67 -16.33 -7.24
C SER A 85 -9.73 -15.25 -7.12
N SER A 86 -9.98 -14.73 -5.92
CA SER A 86 -10.98 -13.66 -5.71
C SER A 86 -10.60 -12.36 -6.43
N LEU A 87 -9.31 -12.11 -6.63
CA LEU A 87 -8.78 -10.96 -7.37
C LEU A 87 -8.65 -11.21 -8.87
N GLY A 88 -9.10 -12.37 -9.38
CA GLY A 88 -9.01 -12.71 -10.80
C GLY A 88 -7.59 -12.90 -11.33
N LEU A 89 -6.58 -12.94 -10.45
CA LEU A 89 -5.16 -13.07 -10.80
C LEU A 89 -4.81 -14.46 -11.36
N MET A 90 -5.70 -15.43 -11.14
CA MET A 90 -5.57 -16.79 -11.66
C MET A 90 -5.99 -16.95 -13.12
N SER A 91 -6.67 -15.96 -13.70
CA SER A 91 -7.20 -16.07 -15.07
C SER A 91 -6.11 -16.15 -16.15
N HIS A 92 -4.90 -15.65 -15.85
CA HIS A 92 -3.75 -15.67 -16.75
C HIS A 92 -2.83 -16.89 -16.56
N LEU A 93 -3.28 -17.89 -15.79
CA LEU A 93 -2.40 -18.98 -15.35
C LEU A 93 -1.84 -19.84 -16.48
N GLY A 94 -2.37 -19.85 -17.70
CA GLY A 94 -1.76 -20.45 -18.90
C GLY A 94 -0.82 -21.65 -18.64
N ALA A 95 0.36 -21.66 -19.27
CA ALA A 95 1.45 -22.55 -18.85
C ALA A 95 2.23 -21.91 -17.68
N ALA A 96 1.61 -21.82 -16.50
CA ALA A 96 2.25 -21.24 -15.32
C ALA A 96 3.54 -22.01 -15.01
N ARG A 97 4.64 -21.27 -14.88
CA ARG A 97 5.87 -21.84 -14.32
C ARG A 97 5.56 -22.29 -12.90
N THR A 98 6.02 -23.48 -12.55
CA THR A 98 5.92 -23.99 -11.19
C THR A 98 7.26 -23.92 -10.48
N VAL A 99 7.24 -23.66 -9.18
CA VAL A 99 8.42 -23.70 -8.31
C VAL A 99 8.21 -24.71 -7.21
N ALA A 100 9.30 -25.30 -6.73
CA ALA A 100 9.26 -26.15 -5.55
C ALA A 100 9.41 -25.27 -4.30
N VAL A 101 8.39 -25.25 -3.45
CA VAL A 101 8.44 -24.65 -2.11
C VAL A 101 8.78 -25.74 -1.11
N ARG A 102 9.61 -25.40 -0.12
CA ARG A 102 10.04 -26.31 0.94
C ARG A 102 9.42 -25.87 2.26
N GLY A 103 8.79 -26.81 2.95
CA GLY A 103 8.30 -26.60 4.31
C GLY A 103 9.42 -26.69 5.34
N VAL A 104 9.07 -26.45 6.60
CA VAL A 104 9.99 -26.48 7.74
C VAL A 104 10.42 -27.90 8.11
N VAL A 105 9.59 -28.90 7.80
CA VAL A 105 9.87 -30.32 8.08
C VAL A 105 10.69 -30.93 6.94
N ALA A 106 11.68 -31.76 7.29
CA ALA A 106 12.51 -32.47 6.32
C ALA A 106 11.64 -33.27 5.32
N GLY A 107 11.86 -33.05 4.03
CA GLY A 107 11.13 -33.70 2.94
C GLY A 107 9.80 -33.03 2.56
N ALA A 108 9.29 -32.07 3.33
CA ALA A 108 8.09 -31.31 2.96
C ALA A 108 8.39 -30.44 1.73
N THR A 109 7.89 -30.85 0.58
CA THR A 109 8.03 -30.12 -0.67
C THR A 109 6.72 -30.11 -1.44
N GLU A 110 6.38 -28.95 -2.00
CA GLU A 110 5.19 -28.76 -2.82
C GLU A 110 5.58 -28.04 -4.11
N ARG A 111 5.00 -28.46 -5.25
CA ARG A 111 5.15 -27.71 -6.51
C ARG A 111 3.93 -26.84 -6.70
N VAL A 112 4.15 -25.53 -6.70
CA VAL A 112 3.11 -24.51 -6.77
C VAL A 112 3.28 -23.65 -8.02
N PRO A 113 2.19 -23.18 -8.66
CA PRO A 113 2.28 -22.24 -9.75
C PRO A 113 2.74 -20.88 -9.24
N VAL A 114 3.41 -20.12 -10.12
CA VAL A 114 3.87 -18.77 -9.82
C VAL A 114 3.22 -17.80 -10.77
N ILE A 115 2.69 -16.70 -10.23
CA ILE A 115 2.06 -15.63 -10.99
C ILE A 115 2.71 -14.28 -10.69
N PRO A 116 2.71 -13.35 -11.65
CA PRO A 116 3.02 -11.97 -11.34
C PRO A 116 1.91 -11.39 -10.45
N ILE A 117 2.29 -10.75 -9.36
CA ILE A 117 1.40 -9.91 -8.55
C ILE A 117 2.01 -8.54 -8.38
N THR A 118 1.16 -7.53 -8.25
CA THR A 118 1.56 -6.20 -7.79
C THR A 118 0.97 -5.98 -6.43
N TYR A 119 1.79 -5.56 -5.46
CA TYR A 119 1.32 -5.15 -4.16
C TYR A 119 1.99 -3.86 -3.70
N GLU A 120 1.36 -3.17 -2.76
CA GLU A 120 1.84 -1.93 -2.18
C GLU A 120 1.76 -1.97 -0.66
N LEU A 121 2.87 -1.60 -0.02
CA LEU A 121 3.00 -1.49 1.42
C LEU A 121 3.62 -0.13 1.74
N LYS A 122 2.93 0.66 2.56
CA LYS A 122 3.39 1.98 3.04
C LYS A 122 3.86 2.92 1.93
N GLY A 123 3.15 2.92 0.80
CA GLY A 123 3.43 3.77 -0.36
C GLY A 123 4.51 3.25 -1.31
N LYS A 124 5.19 2.13 -0.98
CA LYS A 124 6.09 1.45 -1.90
C LYS A 124 5.38 0.29 -2.59
N ARG A 125 5.36 0.32 -3.92
CA ARG A 125 4.77 -0.68 -4.79
C ARG A 125 5.83 -1.61 -5.38
N LEU A 126 5.59 -2.91 -5.34
CA LEU A 126 6.43 -3.94 -5.95
C LEU A 126 5.62 -4.81 -6.89
N CYS A 127 6.25 -5.22 -8.01
CA CYS A 127 5.74 -6.25 -8.90
C CYS A 127 6.66 -7.45 -8.81
N VAL A 128 6.14 -8.59 -8.35
CA VAL A 128 6.94 -9.79 -8.04
C VAL A 128 6.28 -11.04 -8.58
N MET A 129 7.08 -12.08 -8.76
CA MET A 129 6.57 -13.42 -9.03
C MET A 129 6.22 -14.10 -7.71
N ALA A 130 4.93 -14.26 -7.42
CA ALA A 130 4.44 -14.89 -6.20
C ALA A 130 3.99 -16.33 -6.43
N ALA A 131 4.37 -17.21 -5.51
CA ALA A 131 3.94 -18.60 -5.48
C ALA A 131 2.52 -18.70 -4.89
N VAL A 132 1.64 -19.43 -5.57
CA VAL A 132 0.25 -19.59 -5.15
C VAL A 132 0.10 -20.89 -4.39
N THR A 133 -0.30 -20.82 -3.12
CA THR A 133 -0.46 -22.02 -2.29
C THR A 133 -1.89 -22.24 -1.86
N ASP A 134 -2.25 -23.51 -1.69
CA ASP A 134 -3.49 -23.95 -1.03
C ASP A 134 -3.31 -24.14 0.49
N ALA A 135 -2.08 -24.01 1.00
CA ALA A 135 -1.79 -24.12 2.42
C ALA A 135 -2.37 -22.94 3.20
N ASP A 136 -2.78 -23.21 4.45
CA ASP A 136 -3.13 -22.17 5.40
C ASP A 136 -1.85 -21.55 5.97
N LEU A 137 -1.61 -20.28 5.63
CA LEU A 137 -0.45 -19.52 6.07
C LEU A 137 -0.72 -18.73 7.37
N GLY A 138 -1.97 -18.63 7.83
CA GLY A 138 -2.38 -17.68 8.86
C GLY A 138 -2.38 -16.21 8.41
N CYS A 139 -2.11 -15.94 7.13
CA CYS A 139 -2.16 -14.64 6.47
C CYS A 139 -2.49 -14.79 4.98
N ASP A 140 -2.78 -13.69 4.30
CA ASP A 140 -3.07 -13.70 2.87
C ASP A 140 -1.79 -13.73 2.01
N VAL A 141 -0.75 -13.02 2.46
CA VAL A 141 0.54 -12.88 1.77
C VAL A 141 1.71 -13.14 2.72
N LEU A 142 2.59 -14.08 2.38
CA LEU A 142 3.84 -14.33 3.10
C LEU A 142 5.01 -13.75 2.30
N MET A 143 5.52 -12.60 2.73
CA MET A 143 6.59 -11.88 2.03
C MET A 143 7.94 -12.57 2.22
N SER A 144 8.66 -12.76 1.12
CA SER A 144 9.99 -13.35 1.15
C SER A 144 11.05 -12.38 1.68
N VAL A 145 12.17 -12.94 2.17
CA VAL A 145 13.35 -12.16 2.56
C VAL A 145 13.92 -11.33 1.40
N HIS A 146 13.72 -11.76 0.15
CA HIS A 146 14.14 -11.00 -1.02
C HIS A 146 13.36 -9.68 -1.13
N ASP A 147 12.04 -9.76 -1.03
CA ASP A 147 11.16 -8.59 -1.07
C ASP A 147 11.44 -7.66 0.12
N ILE A 148 11.63 -8.21 1.32
CA ILE A 148 12.00 -7.44 2.51
C ILE A 148 13.27 -6.63 2.25
N ARG A 149 14.31 -7.23 1.65
CA ARG A 149 15.55 -6.53 1.30
C ARG A 149 15.36 -5.43 0.27
N LEU A 150 14.41 -5.56 -0.65
CA LEU A 150 14.04 -4.48 -1.56
C LEU A 150 13.43 -3.30 -0.78
N PHE A 151 12.61 -3.54 0.24
CA PHE A 151 12.19 -2.45 1.11
C PHE A 151 13.38 -1.85 1.88
N GLU A 152 14.26 -2.68 2.45
CA GLU A 152 15.42 -2.20 3.22
C GLU A 152 16.40 -1.36 2.38
N SER A 153 16.54 -1.64 1.09
CA SER A 153 17.36 -0.84 0.16
C SER A 153 16.81 0.58 -0.03
N ASP A 154 15.51 0.77 0.17
CA ASP A 154 14.83 2.06 0.03
C ASP A 154 14.69 2.78 1.38
N GLY A 155 15.42 2.32 2.40
CA GLY A 155 15.48 2.95 3.72
C GLY A 155 14.46 2.43 4.72
N TYR A 156 13.62 1.47 4.35
CA TYR A 156 12.73 0.82 5.30
C TYR A 156 13.53 0.00 6.33
N ARG A 157 12.96 -0.16 7.53
CA ARG A 157 13.61 -0.90 8.63
C ARG A 157 12.60 -1.79 9.33
N LEU A 158 12.94 -3.08 9.42
CA LEU A 158 12.18 -4.01 10.24
C LEU A 158 12.27 -3.56 11.72
N SER A 159 11.11 -3.36 12.32
CA SER A 159 10.91 -2.99 13.71
C SER A 159 10.24 -4.15 14.42
N THR A 160 10.80 -4.54 15.57
CA THR A 160 10.24 -5.57 16.45
C THR A 160 9.26 -5.00 17.48
N ARG A 161 8.85 -3.74 17.33
CA ARG A 161 7.93 -3.04 18.25
C ARG A 161 6.49 -3.06 17.77
#